data_AF-A0AAV2HM92-F1
#
_entry.id   AF-A0AAV2HM92-F1
#
_cell.length_a   1.000
_cell.length_b   1.000
_cell.length_c   1.000
_cell.angle_alpha   90.00
_cell.angle_beta   90.00
_cell.angle_gamma   90.00
#
_symmetry.space_group_name_H-M   'P 1'
#
loop_
_entity.id
_entity.type
_entity.pdbx_description
1 polymer ?
#
loop_
_entity_poly.entity_id
_entity_poly.type
_entity_poly.pdbx_seq_one_letter_code
_entity_poly.pdbx_strand_id
1 'polypeptide(L)'
;TRTSWFTKSNIINSTWGNMKHDSGISNFSVAGLDDGRSVRRFSINGPYSGCGNDVAYFIAIDALIEVCATTWHLTITSFPKFIYSTRNGMASLDVLPKDYAYADMLCIFVTFTSK
;
A
#
# COMPACT_ATOMS: atom_id res chain seq x y z
N THR A 1 -17.55 -0.86 11.06
CA THR A 1 -17.56 -0.97 9.59
C THR A 1 -17.26 -2.40 9.19
N ARG A 2 -17.56 -2.84 7.95
CA ARG A 2 -17.29 -4.21 7.48
C ARG A 2 -15.79 -4.51 7.19
N THR A 3 -14.91 -3.57 7.52
CA THR A 3 -13.46 -3.60 7.24
C THR A 3 -12.59 -3.61 8.50
N SER A 4 -13.18 -3.77 9.69
CA SER A 4 -12.43 -3.76 10.97
C SER A 4 -11.44 -4.92 11.12
N TRP A 5 -11.55 -5.96 10.30
CA TRP A 5 -10.58 -7.05 10.25
C TRP A 5 -9.22 -6.59 9.68
N PHE A 6 -9.22 -5.60 8.79
CA PHE A 6 -8.02 -5.09 8.12
C PHE A 6 -7.43 -3.91 8.89
N THR A 7 -6.79 -4.19 10.02
CA THR A 7 -6.04 -3.21 10.81
C THR A 7 -4.66 -3.76 11.17
N LYS A 8 -3.68 -2.87 11.40
CA LYS A 8 -2.33 -3.26 11.84
C LYS A 8 -2.35 -4.11 13.12
N SER A 9 -3.25 -3.80 14.05
CA SER A 9 -3.39 -4.52 15.32
C SER A 9 -3.81 -5.99 15.17
N ASN A 10 -4.46 -6.32 14.04
CA ASN A 10 -4.98 -7.66 13.78
C ASN A 10 -4.00 -8.53 12.98
N ILE A 11 -2.79 -8.03 12.68
CA ILE A 11 -1.77 -8.81 11.98
C ILE A 11 -1.24 -9.92 12.88
N ILE A 12 -1.50 -11.16 12.47
CA ILE A 12 -0.91 -12.36 13.07
C ILE A 12 0.51 -12.55 12.53
N ASN A 13 0.65 -12.61 11.19
CA ASN A 13 1.92 -12.76 10.49
C ASN A 13 1.88 -11.98 9.15
N SER A 14 3.05 -11.64 8.61
CA SER A 14 3.23 -10.97 7.33
C SER A 14 4.58 -11.34 6.72
N THR A 15 4.66 -11.39 5.38
CA THR A 15 5.95 -11.49 4.67
C THR A 15 6.81 -10.23 4.88
N TRP A 16 6.19 -9.12 5.26
CA TRP A 16 6.87 -7.92 5.74
C TRP A 16 7.00 -7.97 7.26
N GLY A 17 8.16 -8.43 7.74
CA GLY A 17 8.44 -8.63 9.16
C GLY A 17 8.30 -7.36 10.02
N ASN A 18 8.60 -6.18 9.46
CA ASN A 18 8.48 -4.94 10.23
C ASN A 18 7.04 -4.41 10.33
N MET A 19 6.12 -4.86 9.47
CA MET A 19 4.79 -4.25 9.31
C MET A 19 4.01 -4.16 10.62
N LYS A 20 4.09 -5.19 11.47
CA LYS A 20 3.37 -5.23 12.75
C LYS A 20 3.86 -4.18 13.75
N HIS A 21 5.14 -3.83 13.67
CA HIS A 21 5.83 -2.93 14.61
C HIS A 21 6.12 -1.56 14.00
N ASP A 22 5.82 -1.36 12.73
CA ASP A 22 6.08 -0.13 12.01
C ASP A 22 5.13 0.98 12.49
N SER A 23 5.67 1.94 13.24
CA SER A 23 4.96 3.12 13.74
C SER A 23 4.74 4.18 12.66
N GLY A 24 5.43 4.08 11.51
CA GLY A 24 5.31 5.00 10.39
C GLY A 24 4.06 4.76 9.53
N ILE A 25 3.41 3.60 9.65
CA ILE A 25 2.14 3.33 8.95
C ILE A 25 1.06 4.27 9.51
N SER A 26 0.53 5.15 8.66
CA SER A 26 -0.59 6.02 8.97
C SER A 26 -1.89 5.57 8.32
N ASN A 27 -1.80 4.81 7.22
CA ASN A 27 -2.93 4.29 6.48
C ASN A 27 -2.84 2.77 6.41
N PHE A 28 -3.91 2.10 6.85
CA PHE A 28 -4.10 0.65 6.75
C PHE A 28 -5.58 0.43 6.42
N SER A 29 -5.94 0.61 5.14
CA SER A 29 -7.33 0.83 4.73
C SER A 29 -7.68 0.11 3.44
N VAL A 30 -8.78 -0.63 3.46
CA VAL A 30 -9.37 -1.21 2.23
C VAL A 30 -9.93 -0.13 1.32
N ALA A 31 -10.59 0.89 1.90
CA ALA A 31 -11.17 2.00 1.13
C ALA A 31 -10.08 2.88 0.48
N GLY A 32 -8.92 2.98 1.15
CA GLY A 32 -7.77 3.74 0.69
C GLY A 32 -8.06 5.25 0.56
N LEU A 33 -7.51 5.86 -0.49
CA LEU A 33 -7.71 7.27 -0.88
C LEU A 33 -8.43 7.36 -2.22
N ASP A 34 -9.40 8.27 -2.31
CA ASP A 34 -10.03 8.70 -3.54
C ASP A 34 -10.34 10.20 -3.44
N ASP A 35 -9.57 11.01 -4.16
CA ASP A 35 -9.71 12.47 -4.23
C ASP A 35 -10.03 12.97 -5.66
N GLY A 36 -10.44 12.06 -6.54
CA GLY A 36 -10.69 12.33 -7.96
C GLY A 36 -9.43 12.48 -8.83
N ARG A 37 -8.23 12.59 -8.24
CA ARG A 37 -6.94 12.65 -8.95
C ARG A 37 -6.02 11.46 -8.63
N SER A 38 -6.28 10.81 -7.51
CA SER A 38 -5.59 9.63 -7.01
C SER A 38 -6.64 8.64 -6.52
N VAL A 39 -6.73 7.49 -7.18
CA VAL A 39 -7.62 6.39 -6.75
C VAL A 39 -6.73 5.26 -6.26
N ARG A 40 -6.33 5.35 -4.99
CA ARG A 40 -5.44 4.41 -4.31
C ARG A 40 -6.27 3.55 -3.38
N ARG A 41 -6.89 2.50 -3.91
CA ARG A 41 -7.63 1.51 -3.12
C ARG A 41 -6.67 0.61 -2.38
N PHE A 42 -7.18 -0.08 -1.37
CA PHE A 42 -6.46 -1.12 -0.62
C PHE A 42 -4.99 -0.74 -0.33
N SER A 43 -4.76 0.09 0.69
CA SER A 43 -3.45 0.67 0.94
C SER A 43 -2.92 0.38 2.34
N ILE A 44 -1.62 0.12 2.40
CA ILE A 44 -0.82 0.09 3.61
C ILE A 44 0.37 1.01 3.38
N ASN A 45 0.26 2.25 3.86
CA ASN A 45 1.22 3.31 3.53
C ASN A 45 1.50 4.26 4.69
N GLY A 46 2.61 4.98 4.55
CA GLY A 46 3.01 6.05 5.45
C GLY A 46 2.14 7.29 5.32
N PRO A 47 2.44 8.36 6.08
CA PRO A 47 1.74 9.65 5.97
C PRO A 47 1.85 10.20 4.55
N TYR A 48 0.78 10.87 4.10
CA TYR A 48 0.80 11.62 2.85
C TYR A 48 1.64 12.89 3.06
N SER A 49 2.89 12.87 2.59
CA SER A 49 3.88 13.95 2.74
C SER A 49 4.33 14.49 1.38
N GLY A 50 3.51 14.28 0.34
CA GLY A 50 3.79 14.63 -1.05
C GLY A 50 4.44 13.46 -1.80
N CYS A 51 4.25 13.41 -3.11
CA CYS A 51 4.66 12.27 -3.94
C CYS A 51 6.11 11.83 -3.72
N GLY A 52 7.04 12.78 -3.53
CA GLY A 52 8.46 12.49 -3.35
C GLY A 52 8.85 11.91 -1.99
N ASN A 53 7.94 11.94 -1.02
CA ASN A 53 8.15 11.39 0.32
C ASN A 53 7.21 10.22 0.64
N ASP A 54 6.35 9.85 -0.31
CA ASP A 54 5.37 8.80 -0.10
C ASP A 54 6.10 7.45 0.02
N VAL A 55 5.78 6.74 1.10
CA VAL A 55 6.30 5.41 1.41
C VAL A 55 5.17 4.41 1.58
N ALA A 56 5.34 3.17 1.13
CA ALA A 56 4.29 2.16 1.23
C ALA A 56 4.80 0.73 1.38
N TYR A 57 4.00 -0.11 2.05
CA TYR A 57 4.09 -1.56 1.91
C TYR A 57 3.32 -2.04 0.69
N PHE A 58 2.11 -1.51 0.49
CA PHE A 58 1.23 -1.91 -0.61
C PHE A 58 0.26 -0.78 -0.98
N ILE A 59 0.00 -0.60 -2.28
CA ILE A 59 -1.04 0.29 -2.81
C ILE A 59 -1.68 -0.38 -4.04
N ALA A 60 -3.01 -0.44 -4.11
CA ALA A 60 -3.72 -0.73 -5.34
C ALA A 60 -4.17 0.57 -6.03
N ILE A 61 -3.53 0.90 -7.15
CA ILE A 61 -3.97 2.02 -7.99
C ILE A 61 -5.10 1.52 -8.88
N ASP A 62 -6.30 2.06 -8.68
CA ASP A 62 -7.56 1.64 -9.31
C ASP A 62 -8.09 2.73 -10.27
N ALA A 63 -7.17 3.29 -11.06
CA ALA A 63 -7.47 4.26 -12.11
C ALA A 63 -6.33 4.29 -13.14
N LEU A 64 -6.62 4.84 -14.33
CA LEU A 64 -5.60 5.12 -15.35
C LEU A 64 -4.77 6.37 -15.05
N ILE A 65 -5.23 7.22 -14.13
CA ILE A 65 -4.58 8.47 -13.77
C ILE A 65 -4.21 8.39 -12.29
N GLU A 66 -2.95 8.71 -11.99
CA GLU A 66 -2.41 8.85 -10.65
C GLU A 66 -1.51 10.08 -10.64
N VAL A 67 -1.83 11.08 -9.80
CA VAL A 67 -1.12 12.36 -9.75
C VAL A 67 0.38 12.19 -9.46
N CYS A 68 0.75 11.14 -8.72
CA CYS A 68 2.14 10.84 -8.40
C CYS A 68 2.84 9.95 -9.43
N ALA A 69 2.20 9.56 -10.54
CA ALA A 69 2.77 8.58 -11.48
C ALA A 69 4.15 9.01 -12.03
N THR A 70 4.35 10.29 -12.35
CA THR A 70 5.64 10.80 -12.84
C THR A 70 6.73 10.73 -11.78
N THR A 71 6.44 11.22 -10.57
CA THR A 71 7.38 11.23 -9.43
C THR A 71 7.71 9.81 -9.00
N TRP A 72 6.72 8.94 -8.92
CA TRP A 72 6.94 7.55 -8.58
C TRP A 72 7.54 6.72 -9.71
N HIS A 73 7.79 7.32 -10.89
CA HIS A 73 8.27 6.61 -12.08
C HIS A 73 7.39 5.40 -12.45
N LEU A 74 6.07 5.56 -12.35
CA LEU A 74 5.09 4.54 -12.69
C LEU A 74 4.67 4.62 -14.16
N THR A 75 4.45 3.45 -14.74
CA THR A 75 3.78 3.33 -16.03
C THR A 75 2.45 2.60 -15.82
N ILE A 76 1.34 3.34 -15.93
CA ILE A 76 -0.01 2.82 -15.75
C ILE A 76 -0.66 2.70 -17.12
N THR A 77 -0.68 1.48 -17.66
CA THR A 77 -1.32 1.15 -18.96
C THR A 77 -2.63 0.39 -18.79
N SER A 78 -2.91 -0.09 -17.58
CA SER A 78 -4.10 -0.84 -17.19
C SER A 78 -4.33 -0.65 -15.69
N PHE A 79 -5.54 -0.90 -15.21
CA PHE A 79 -5.86 -0.89 -13.78
C PHE A 79 -6.74 -2.10 -13.41
N PRO A 80 -6.67 -2.61 -12.17
CA PRO A 80 -5.81 -2.09 -11.09
C PRO A 80 -4.32 -2.43 -11.29
N LYS A 81 -3.43 -1.58 -10.77
CA LYS A 81 -2.00 -1.85 -10.59
C LYS A 81 -1.69 -2.03 -9.12
N PHE A 82 -1.06 -3.15 -8.78
CA PHE A 82 -0.65 -3.42 -7.40
C PHE A 82 0.82 -3.12 -7.24
N ILE A 83 1.14 -2.12 -6.42
CA ILE A 83 2.50 -1.78 -6.05
C ILE A 83 2.77 -2.37 -4.67
N TYR A 84 3.94 -2.97 -4.49
CA TYR A 84 4.32 -3.55 -3.21
C TYR A 84 5.80 -3.33 -2.91
N SER A 85 6.14 -3.21 -1.62
CA SER A 85 7.53 -3.07 -1.16
C SER A 85 8.30 -4.37 -1.31
N THR A 86 9.49 -4.29 -1.92
CA THR A 86 10.45 -5.41 -1.98
C THR A 86 11.35 -5.48 -0.75
N ARG A 87 11.21 -4.52 0.17
CA ARG A 87 11.96 -4.45 1.43
C ARG A 87 11.22 -5.19 2.54
N ASN A 88 11.92 -5.48 3.64
CA ASN A 88 11.26 -5.94 4.88
C ASN A 88 10.50 -4.82 5.63
N GLY A 89 10.25 -3.67 4.99
CA GLY A 89 9.67 -2.44 5.53
C GLY A 89 8.94 -1.65 4.42
N MET A 90 8.44 -0.44 4.71
CA MET A 90 7.90 0.42 3.63
C MET A 90 9.00 0.78 2.61
N ALA A 91 8.65 0.76 1.33
CA ALA A 91 9.48 1.24 0.24
C ALA A 91 9.27 2.74 0.02
N SER A 92 10.32 3.47 -0.35
CA SER A 92 10.17 4.79 -0.98
C SER A 92 9.59 4.61 -2.38
N LEU A 93 8.60 5.43 -2.73
CA LEU A 93 7.98 5.37 -4.05
C LEU A 93 8.69 6.30 -5.06
N ASP A 94 9.43 7.30 -4.59
CA ASP A 94 10.28 8.21 -5.38
C ASP A 94 11.76 7.86 -5.17
N VAL A 95 12.19 6.71 -5.72
CA VAL A 95 13.59 6.30 -5.66
C VAL A 95 13.99 5.47 -6.89
N LEU A 96 15.23 5.66 -7.33
CA LEU A 96 15.90 4.83 -8.33
C LEU A 96 17.25 4.34 -7.77
N PRO A 97 17.56 3.03 -7.84
CA PRO A 97 16.69 1.94 -8.29
C PRO A 97 15.47 1.77 -7.38
N LYS A 98 14.37 1.20 -7.92
CA LYS A 98 13.10 1.11 -7.19
C LYS A 98 13.20 0.15 -6.00
N ASP A 99 12.69 0.61 -4.86
CA ASP A 99 12.48 -0.19 -3.65
C ASP A 99 11.12 -0.94 -3.65
N TYR A 100 10.38 -0.84 -4.75
CA TYR A 100 9.07 -1.45 -4.92
C TYR A 100 8.98 -2.18 -6.27
N ALA A 101 8.01 -3.09 -6.37
CA ALA A 101 7.70 -3.81 -7.60
C ALA A 101 6.18 -3.92 -7.82
N TYR A 102 5.78 -4.58 -8.89
CA TYR A 102 4.39 -4.83 -9.22
C TYR A 102 4.01 -6.27 -8.89
N ALA A 103 2.85 -6.45 -8.26
CA ALA A 103 2.29 -7.77 -7.95
C ALA A 103 1.11 -8.10 -8.87
N ASP A 104 0.91 -9.39 -9.14
CA ASP A 104 -0.30 -9.89 -9.78
C ASP A 104 -1.44 -10.13 -8.76
N MET A 105 -1.07 -10.44 -7.51
CA MET A 105 -2.02 -10.73 -6.44
C MET A 105 -1.53 -10.30 -5.06
N LEU A 106 -2.47 -9.94 -4.18
CA LEU A 106 -2.28 -9.80 -2.75
C LEU A 106 -3.09 -10.89 -2.04
N CYS A 107 -2.41 -11.78 -1.32
CA CYS A 107 -3.08 -12.84 -0.56
C CYS A 107 -3.25 -12.42 0.90
N ILE A 108 -4.48 -12.48 1.40
CA ILE A 108 -4.81 -12.20 2.79
C ILE A 108 -5.66 -13.35 3.33
N PHE A 109 -5.18 -13.93 4.43
CA PHE A 109 -5.87 -14.99 5.13
C PHE A 109 -6.44 -14.44 6.44
N VAL A 110 -7.76 -14.53 6.60
CA VAL A 110 -8.46 -14.09 7.80
C VAL A 110 -8.88 -15.33 8.58
N THR A 111 -8.50 -15.39 9.85
CA THR A 111 -8.94 -16.43 10.78
C THR A 111 -9.88 -15.82 11.82
N PHE A 112 -10.85 -16.62 12.27
CA PHE A 112 -11.73 -16.25 13.37
C PHE A 112 -11.22 -16.94 14.63
N THR A 113 -10.68 -16.18 15.56
CA THR A 113 -10.41 -16.67 16.92
C THR A 113 -11.66 -16.40 17.76
N SER A 114 -12.46 -17.43 18.01
CA SER A 114 -13.43 -17.39 19.11
C SER A 114 -12.63 -17.26 20.41
N LYS A 115 -12.87 -16.21 21.18
CA LYS A 115 -12.43 -16.15 22.57
C LYS A 115 -13.19 -17.17 23.40
#